data_AF-A0A8J7ASU3-F1
#
_entry.id   AF-A0A8J7ASU3-F1
#
_cell.length_a   1.000
_cell.length_b   1.000
_cell.length_c   1.000
_cell.angle_alpha   90.00
_cell.angle_beta   90.00
_cell.angle_gamma   90.00
#
_symmetry.space_group_name_H-M   'P 1'
#
loop_
_entity.id
_entity.type
_entity.pdbx_description
1 polymer ?
#
loop_
_entity_poly.entity_id
_entity_poly.type
_entity_poly.pdbx_seq_one_letter_code
_entity_poly.pdbx_strand_id
1 'polypeptide(L)'
;MTNQDISLRFPKGRTAFFLIHGVGEQNPFETMDYFAQNLLKYFDQQNLPFKLEHLIAKRRLSNGSVWTESFVRLSSTDTEQNWLIDVHEYYWAPNTENKISVPEMLQWAERTLDGTIEFYSRKDNQALLNALLANKNRKSLFTYRLRWLTIFLRLFNFVYPGLRLGLWLILSFVGPFLRGRFLQSAWKLSKQIVTPPLVNYVGDVAIYSITDRKLPYQKIRQQIVTESLTLLKAILKDKQANYDQVILAGHSLGSCIAYDTLNLLCIEASLSQAQTKSLLLNKIQGLITFGSPLDKIAFFFREVAQEGQYIRQRILEHLNSLRVKPEFGLRSSYLTNNPIECKLDQIRWVNYYHLKDPISGHLDYYENLDNVEMKYQASWGVQGHLGYWSDPNFYENIAHRFLYVSNKGDENQEFIQQADYSKA
;
A
#
# COMPACT_ATOMS: atom_id res chain seq x y z
N MET A 1 -44.11 -9.23 2.33
CA MET A 1 -43.28 -10.31 2.90
C MET A 1 -42.85 -11.19 1.73
N THR A 2 -41.64 -10.97 1.24
CA THR A 2 -41.03 -11.80 0.19
C THR A 2 -39.79 -12.41 0.81
N ASN A 3 -39.86 -13.71 1.11
CA ASN A 3 -38.71 -14.55 1.41
C ASN A 3 -37.74 -14.44 0.22
N GLN A 4 -36.69 -13.65 0.36
CA GLN A 4 -35.47 -13.92 -0.39
C GLN A 4 -34.81 -15.07 0.35
N ASP A 5 -34.85 -16.27 -0.24
CA ASP A 5 -34.00 -17.37 0.18
C ASP A 5 -32.55 -16.87 0.16
N ILE A 6 -31.98 -16.59 1.34
CA ILE A 6 -30.57 -16.29 1.50
C ILE A 6 -29.85 -17.61 1.28
N SER A 7 -29.49 -17.90 0.03
CA SER A 7 -28.60 -19.01 -0.28
C SER A 7 -27.27 -18.75 0.44
N LEU A 8 -27.00 -19.47 1.53
CA LEU A 8 -25.72 -19.42 2.25
C LEU A 8 -24.58 -19.65 1.26
N ARG A 9 -23.71 -18.64 1.08
CA ARG A 9 -22.55 -18.72 0.19
C ARG A 9 -21.32 -19.13 0.99
N PHE A 10 -20.76 -20.28 0.65
CA PHE A 10 -19.56 -20.80 1.29
C PHE A 10 -18.30 -20.42 0.52
N PRO A 11 -17.20 -20.06 1.21
CA PRO A 11 -15.89 -19.93 0.58
C PRO A 11 -15.50 -21.23 -0.14
N LYS A 12 -14.72 -21.10 -1.22
CA LYS A 12 -14.26 -22.24 -2.02
C LYS A 12 -12.74 -22.34 -1.99
N GLY A 13 -12.26 -23.56 -1.76
CA GLY A 13 -10.83 -23.88 -1.77
C GLY A 13 -10.06 -23.28 -0.59
N ARG A 14 -8.74 -23.26 -0.74
CA ARG A 14 -7.80 -22.85 0.30
C ARG A 14 -7.13 -21.55 -0.07
N THR A 15 -7.43 -20.50 0.69
CA THR A 15 -7.02 -19.13 0.39
C THR A 15 -6.04 -18.62 1.42
N ALA A 16 -4.96 -17.98 0.98
CA ALA A 16 -4.11 -17.16 1.85
C ALA A 16 -4.26 -15.68 1.49
N PHE A 17 -4.65 -14.87 2.46
CA PHE A 17 -4.48 -13.42 2.40
C PHE A 17 -3.09 -13.08 2.94
N PHE A 18 -2.29 -12.40 2.12
CA PHE A 18 -1.02 -11.83 2.50
C PHE A 18 -1.18 -10.32 2.70
N LEU A 19 -1.41 -9.93 3.96
CA LEU A 19 -1.67 -8.54 4.35
C LEU A 19 -0.36 -7.79 4.54
N ILE A 20 -0.29 -6.60 3.95
CA ILE A 20 0.80 -5.65 4.15
C ILE A 20 0.22 -4.34 4.64
N HIS A 21 0.59 -4.00 5.87
CA HIS A 21 0.03 -2.84 6.54
C HIS A 21 0.61 -1.52 6.02
N GLY A 22 -0.12 -0.44 6.30
CA GLY A 22 0.27 0.93 5.99
C GLY A 22 1.29 1.51 6.96
N VAL A 23 1.55 2.80 6.80
CA VAL A 23 2.41 3.56 7.72
C VAL A 23 1.65 3.93 9.00
N GLY A 24 2.31 3.78 10.14
CA GLY A 24 1.83 4.23 11.44
C GLY A 24 2.46 3.43 12.58
N GLU A 25 2.29 3.90 13.82
CA GLU A 25 2.61 3.14 15.03
C GLU A 25 1.59 2.00 15.21
N GLN A 26 1.68 0.98 14.36
CA GLN A 26 0.87 -0.22 14.49
C GLN A 26 1.66 -1.26 15.25
N ASN A 27 1.08 -1.79 16.32
CA ASN A 27 1.70 -2.88 17.05
C ASN A 27 1.66 -4.15 16.18
N PRO A 28 2.61 -5.10 16.37
CA PRO A 28 2.55 -6.39 15.69
C PRO A 28 1.15 -7.03 15.83
N PHE A 29 0.63 -7.60 14.74
CA PHE A 29 -0.68 -8.28 14.66
C PHE A 29 -1.91 -7.37 14.68
N GLU A 30 -1.77 -6.05 14.86
CA GLU A 30 -2.91 -5.14 14.89
C GLU A 30 -3.65 -5.08 13.55
N THR A 31 -2.92 -5.07 12.42
CA THR A 31 -3.55 -5.07 11.09
C THR A 31 -4.23 -6.41 10.80
N MET A 32 -3.60 -7.50 11.19
CA MET A 32 -4.19 -8.84 11.08
C MET A 32 -5.48 -8.94 11.91
N ASP A 33 -5.48 -8.42 13.13
CA ASP A 33 -6.66 -8.41 14.01
C ASP A 33 -7.80 -7.61 13.38
N TYR A 34 -7.54 -6.36 12.94
CA TYR A 34 -8.58 -5.56 12.29
C TYR A 34 -9.16 -6.23 11.04
N PHE A 35 -8.32 -6.81 10.19
CA PHE A 35 -8.80 -7.50 8.99
C PHE A 35 -9.61 -8.75 9.34
N ALA A 36 -9.04 -9.63 10.18
CA ALA A 36 -9.67 -10.88 10.55
C ALA A 36 -10.98 -10.66 11.31
N GLN A 37 -11.00 -9.76 12.29
CA GLN A 37 -12.19 -9.46 13.08
C GLN A 37 -13.36 -9.00 12.22
N ASN A 38 -13.14 -8.10 11.25
CA ASN A 38 -14.23 -7.60 10.42
C ASN A 38 -14.62 -8.57 9.30
N LEU A 39 -13.70 -9.43 8.83
CA LEU A 39 -14.04 -10.57 7.99
C LEU A 39 -14.92 -11.59 8.73
N LEU A 40 -14.61 -11.86 10.01
CA LEU A 40 -15.41 -12.72 10.88
C LEU A 40 -16.81 -12.14 11.09
N LYS A 41 -16.94 -10.84 11.39
CA LYS A 41 -18.24 -10.17 11.51
C LYS A 41 -19.07 -10.30 10.22
N TYR A 42 -18.44 -10.17 9.06
CA TYR A 42 -19.12 -10.38 7.78
C TYR A 42 -19.65 -11.81 7.65
N PHE A 43 -18.85 -12.83 8.00
CA PHE A 43 -19.30 -14.23 7.96
C PHE A 43 -20.36 -14.56 9.02
N ASP A 44 -20.25 -14.01 10.23
CA ASP A 44 -21.27 -14.14 11.29
C ASP A 44 -22.61 -13.57 10.84
N GLN A 45 -22.62 -12.42 10.15
CA GLN A 45 -23.84 -11.83 9.57
C GLN A 45 -24.48 -12.71 8.50
N GLN A 46 -23.68 -13.54 7.80
CA GLN A 46 -24.17 -14.53 6.85
C GLN A 46 -24.57 -15.85 7.52
N ASN A 47 -24.49 -15.97 8.85
CA ASN A 47 -24.68 -17.20 9.62
C ASN A 47 -23.78 -18.35 9.14
N LEU A 48 -22.58 -18.03 8.66
CA LEU A 48 -21.62 -19.02 8.19
C LEU A 48 -20.93 -19.70 9.39
N PRO A 49 -21.01 -21.03 9.55
CA PRO A 49 -20.33 -21.70 10.65
C PRO A 49 -18.83 -21.84 10.32
N PHE A 50 -17.97 -21.34 11.21
CA PHE A 50 -16.52 -21.42 11.06
C PHE A 50 -15.81 -21.63 12.40
N LYS A 51 -14.57 -22.11 12.31
CA LYS A 51 -13.63 -22.22 13.42
C LYS A 51 -12.46 -21.27 13.17
N LEU A 52 -12.09 -20.50 14.18
CA LEU A 52 -10.90 -19.65 14.17
C LEU A 52 -9.77 -20.31 14.97
N GLU A 53 -8.58 -20.39 14.37
CA GLU A 53 -7.38 -20.95 14.99
C GLU A 53 -6.20 -20.01 14.85
N HIS A 54 -5.40 -19.88 15.89
CA HIS A 54 -4.06 -19.30 15.80
C HIS A 54 -3.07 -20.40 15.42
N LEU A 55 -2.30 -20.16 14.37
CA LEU A 55 -1.29 -21.08 13.89
C LEU A 55 0.07 -20.40 13.87
N ILE A 56 1.11 -21.24 13.94
CA ILE A 56 2.49 -20.80 13.82
C ILE A 56 3.20 -21.57 12.70
N ALA A 57 4.09 -20.90 11.99
CA ALA A 57 4.93 -21.52 10.97
C ALA A 57 6.39 -21.09 11.13
N LYS A 58 7.30 -22.05 10.93
CA LYS A 58 8.73 -21.76 10.87
C LYS A 58 9.07 -21.20 9.49
N ARG A 59 9.48 -19.94 9.45
CA ARG A 59 9.85 -19.21 8.23
C ARG A 59 11.34 -18.87 8.23
N ARG A 60 11.84 -18.42 7.08
CA ARG A 60 13.21 -17.91 6.91
C ARG A 60 13.15 -16.49 6.38
N LEU A 61 13.99 -15.62 6.92
CA LEU A 61 14.25 -14.29 6.39
C LEU A 61 15.20 -14.38 5.20
N SER A 62 15.30 -13.30 4.43
CA SER A 62 16.15 -13.23 3.24
C SER A 62 17.64 -13.43 3.56
N ASN A 63 18.06 -13.05 4.77
CA ASN A 63 19.43 -13.26 5.28
C ASN A 63 19.71 -14.70 5.76
N GLY A 64 18.74 -15.62 5.64
CA GLY A 64 18.85 -17.02 6.04
C GLY A 64 18.52 -17.31 7.50
N SER A 65 18.31 -16.29 8.34
CA SER A 65 17.86 -16.47 9.72
C SER A 65 16.44 -17.03 9.77
N VAL A 66 16.15 -17.78 10.83
CA VAL A 66 14.85 -18.41 11.03
C VAL A 66 13.99 -17.50 11.91
N TRP A 67 12.72 -17.37 11.58
CA TRP A 67 11.74 -16.71 12.43
C TRP A 67 10.45 -17.54 12.53
N THR A 68 9.69 -17.32 13.59
CA THR A 68 8.38 -17.96 13.79
C THR A 68 7.30 -16.96 13.40
N GLU A 69 6.59 -17.27 12.32
CA GLU A 69 5.39 -16.54 11.92
C GLU A 69 4.20 -16.97 12.77
N SER A 70 3.37 -16.00 13.15
CA SER A 70 2.03 -16.20 13.72
C SER A 70 1.00 -15.72 12.72
N PHE A 71 -0.04 -16.51 12.48
CA PHE A 71 -1.13 -16.17 11.57
C PHE A 71 -2.45 -16.79 12.05
N VAL A 72 -3.57 -16.32 11.53
CA VAL A 72 -4.89 -16.87 11.88
C VAL A 72 -5.48 -17.66 10.72
N ARG A 73 -6.16 -18.77 11.04
CA ARG A 73 -6.87 -19.62 10.10
C ARG A 73 -8.35 -19.63 10.43
N LEU A 74 -9.16 -19.35 9.43
CA LEU A 74 -10.60 -19.61 9.43
C LEU A 74 -10.83 -20.88 8.62
N SER A 75 -11.55 -21.85 9.19
CA SER A 75 -11.91 -23.09 8.49
C SER A 75 -13.36 -23.46 8.74
N SER A 76 -13.94 -24.25 7.85
CA SER A 76 -15.28 -24.81 8.04
C SER A 76 -15.32 -25.69 9.29
N THR A 77 -16.40 -25.61 10.07
CA THR A 77 -16.70 -26.61 11.11
C THR A 77 -17.27 -27.90 10.53
N ASP A 78 -17.84 -27.82 9.34
CA ASP A 78 -18.40 -28.95 8.60
C ASP A 78 -17.30 -29.65 7.80
N THR A 79 -17.11 -30.94 8.08
CA THR A 79 -16.13 -31.81 7.42
C THR A 79 -16.41 -32.04 5.94
N GLU A 80 -17.65 -31.86 5.48
CA GLU A 80 -17.98 -31.96 4.04
C GLU A 80 -17.48 -30.75 3.26
N GLN A 81 -17.27 -29.63 3.94
CA GLN A 81 -16.78 -28.39 3.35
C GLN A 81 -15.28 -28.18 3.61
N ASN A 82 -14.46 -28.47 2.60
CA ASN A 82 -13.01 -28.35 2.68
C ASN A 82 -12.53 -26.97 2.19
N TRP A 83 -12.92 -25.90 2.87
CA TRP A 83 -12.38 -24.55 2.65
C TRP A 83 -11.60 -24.06 3.87
N LEU A 84 -10.57 -23.24 3.61
CA LEU A 84 -9.85 -22.51 4.65
C LEU A 84 -9.41 -21.14 4.13
N ILE A 85 -9.29 -20.20 5.05
CA ILE A 85 -8.80 -18.85 4.80
C ILE A 85 -7.74 -18.56 5.85
N ASP A 86 -6.49 -18.41 5.42
CA ASP A 86 -5.40 -17.97 6.28
C ASP A 86 -5.14 -16.48 6.06
N VAL A 87 -4.88 -15.77 7.15
CA VAL A 87 -4.52 -14.35 7.12
C VAL A 87 -3.11 -14.21 7.68
N HIS A 88 -2.17 -13.93 6.79
CA HIS A 88 -0.76 -13.68 7.07
C HIS A 88 -0.49 -12.18 7.09
N GLU A 89 0.39 -11.72 7.97
CA GLU A 89 0.82 -10.33 8.03
C GLU A 89 2.31 -10.20 7.73
N TYR A 90 2.66 -9.29 6.84
CA TYR A 90 4.03 -8.79 6.71
C TYR A 90 4.19 -7.50 7.51
N TYR A 91 4.79 -7.62 8.69
CA TYR A 91 5.09 -6.51 9.57
C TYR A 91 6.47 -5.91 9.27
N TRP A 92 6.49 -4.70 8.69
CA TRP A 92 7.72 -4.09 8.16
C TRP A 92 8.15 -2.81 8.89
N ALA A 93 7.31 -2.27 9.78
CA ALA A 93 7.60 -1.04 10.54
C ALA A 93 8.98 -1.00 11.24
N PRO A 94 9.49 -2.10 11.84
CA PRO A 94 10.81 -2.07 12.50
C PRO A 94 11.97 -1.71 11.57
N ASN A 95 11.79 -1.87 10.26
CA ASN A 95 12.83 -1.59 9.28
C ASN A 95 12.95 -0.08 8.98
N THR A 96 11.90 0.72 9.24
CA THR A 96 11.86 2.16 8.94
C THR A 96 11.81 3.04 10.18
N GLU A 97 11.34 2.51 11.31
CA GLU A 97 11.18 3.27 12.54
C GLU A 97 12.49 3.96 12.98
N ASN A 98 12.41 5.26 13.26
CA ASN A 98 13.53 6.11 13.68
C ASN A 98 14.72 6.19 12.69
N LYS A 99 14.54 5.81 11.41
CA LYS A 99 15.62 5.84 10.40
C LYS A 99 15.74 7.16 9.63
N ILE A 100 14.72 8.02 9.65
CA ILE A 100 14.74 9.34 9.00
C ILE A 100 14.62 10.44 10.04
N SER A 101 15.44 11.49 9.90
CA SER A 101 15.38 12.67 10.75
C SER A 101 14.30 13.66 10.28
N VAL A 102 13.80 14.50 11.20
CA VAL A 102 12.82 15.55 10.88
C VAL A 102 13.29 16.48 9.74
N PRO A 103 14.55 16.94 9.70
CA PRO A 103 15.04 17.75 8.56
C PRO A 103 15.03 17.01 7.23
N GLU A 104 15.40 15.72 7.20
CA GLU A 104 15.36 14.89 5.99
C GLU A 104 13.92 14.70 5.49
N MET A 105 12.97 14.54 6.42
CA MET A 105 11.54 14.47 6.11
C MET A 105 10.98 15.80 5.55
N LEU A 106 11.37 16.94 6.12
CA LEU A 106 10.99 18.26 5.58
C LEU A 106 11.58 18.50 4.20
N GLN A 107 12.83 18.07 3.97
CA GLN A 107 13.47 18.16 2.66
C GLN A 107 12.79 17.25 1.63
N TRP A 108 12.37 16.06 2.02
CA TRP A 108 11.56 15.19 1.17
C TRP A 108 10.23 15.87 0.80
N ALA A 109 9.51 16.42 1.77
CA ALA A 109 8.24 17.11 1.53
C ALA A 109 8.40 18.29 0.56
N GLU A 110 9.51 19.03 0.68
CA GLU A 110 9.87 20.11 -0.24
C GLU A 110 10.10 19.59 -1.67
N ARG A 111 10.91 18.54 -1.84
CA ARG A 111 11.18 17.93 -3.16
C ARG A 111 9.91 17.39 -3.81
N THR A 112 9.00 16.80 -3.03
CA THR A 112 7.68 16.37 -3.51
C THR A 112 6.88 17.53 -4.10
N LEU A 113 6.85 18.66 -3.39
CA LEU A 113 6.12 19.84 -3.84
C LEU A 113 6.75 20.43 -5.11
N ASP A 114 8.07 20.49 -5.16
CA ASP A 114 8.80 20.98 -6.33
C ASP A 114 8.56 20.07 -7.56
N GLY A 115 8.60 18.74 -7.39
CA GLY A 115 8.27 17.77 -8.45
C GLY A 115 6.81 17.87 -8.90
N THR A 116 5.88 18.10 -7.97
CA THR A 116 4.47 18.37 -8.29
C THR A 116 4.32 19.66 -9.12
N ILE A 117 5.01 20.73 -8.73
CA ILE A 117 5.03 22.00 -9.47
C ILE A 117 5.60 21.79 -10.88
N GLU A 118 6.71 21.08 -11.00
CA GLU A 118 7.36 20.79 -12.28
C GLU A 118 6.43 19.99 -13.19
N PHE A 119 5.81 18.91 -12.68
CA PHE A 119 4.89 18.05 -13.43
C PHE A 119 3.75 18.85 -14.07
N TYR A 120 3.08 19.72 -13.30
CA TYR A 120 2.00 20.56 -13.81
C TYR A 120 2.48 21.71 -14.70
N SER A 121 3.75 22.08 -14.63
CA SER A 121 4.34 23.14 -15.46
C SER A 121 4.74 22.66 -16.87
N ARG A 122 4.80 21.34 -17.10
CA ARG A 122 5.09 20.74 -18.42
C ARG A 122 3.98 21.03 -19.42
N LYS A 123 4.35 21.34 -20.67
CA LYS A 123 3.40 21.70 -21.74
C LYS A 123 2.37 20.61 -22.01
N ASP A 124 2.80 19.35 -21.99
CA ASP A 124 1.95 18.19 -22.26
C ASP A 124 0.87 17.97 -21.18
N ASN A 125 1.11 18.45 -19.96
CA ASN A 125 0.21 18.32 -18.81
C ASN A 125 -0.67 19.55 -18.59
N GLN A 126 -0.58 20.57 -19.45
CA GLN A 126 -1.39 21.79 -19.32
C GLN A 126 -2.89 21.50 -19.44
N ALA A 127 -3.30 20.49 -20.22
CA ALA A 127 -4.69 20.09 -20.32
C ALA A 127 -5.24 19.57 -18.97
N LEU A 128 -4.47 18.73 -18.27
CA LEU A 128 -4.80 18.23 -16.92
C LEU A 128 -4.85 19.36 -15.91
N LEU A 129 -3.88 20.28 -15.96
CA LEU A 129 -3.88 21.48 -15.12
C LEU A 129 -5.11 22.35 -15.38
N ASN A 130 -5.49 22.54 -16.65
CA ASN A 130 -6.66 23.32 -17.02
C ASN A 130 -7.99 22.63 -16.62
N ALA A 131 -8.06 21.30 -16.68
CA ALA A 131 -9.21 20.53 -16.20
C ALA A 131 -9.36 20.62 -14.67
N LEU A 132 -8.27 20.46 -13.91
CA LEU A 132 -8.25 20.68 -12.46
C LEU A 132 -8.59 22.12 -12.06
N LEU A 133 -8.23 23.08 -12.93
CA LEU A 133 -8.43 24.52 -12.74
C LEU A 133 -9.63 25.07 -13.53
N ALA A 134 -10.57 24.21 -13.95
CA ALA A 134 -11.78 24.59 -14.70
C ALA A 134 -12.61 25.66 -13.96
N ASN A 135 -12.44 25.78 -12.64
CA ASN A 135 -12.98 26.88 -11.86
C ASN A 135 -11.93 28.01 -11.71
N LYS A 136 -12.10 29.11 -12.45
CA LYS A 136 -11.12 30.24 -12.57
C LYS A 136 -10.58 30.78 -11.24
N ASN A 137 -11.38 30.77 -10.17
CA ASN A 137 -10.94 31.23 -8.83
C ASN A 137 -9.88 30.32 -8.17
N ARG A 138 -9.73 29.06 -8.61
CA ARG A 138 -8.76 28.12 -8.04
C ARG A 138 -7.35 28.22 -8.66
N LYS A 139 -7.20 28.90 -9.81
CA LYS A 139 -5.93 28.98 -10.56
C LYS A 139 -4.83 29.70 -9.79
N SER A 140 -5.15 30.90 -9.28
CA SER A 140 -4.24 31.71 -8.45
C SER A 140 -4.01 31.08 -7.08
N LEU A 141 -5.07 30.58 -6.44
CA LEU A 141 -4.99 29.98 -5.10
C LEU A 141 -4.16 28.70 -5.05
N PHE A 142 -4.23 27.82 -6.05
CA PHE A 142 -3.51 26.55 -6.06
C PHE A 142 -1.99 26.74 -6.22
N THR A 143 -1.54 27.50 -7.22
CA THR A 143 -0.10 27.76 -7.43
C THR A 143 0.50 28.66 -6.36
N TYR A 144 -0.26 29.64 -5.86
CA TYR A 144 0.16 30.47 -4.72
C TYR A 144 0.28 29.66 -3.43
N ARG A 145 -0.70 28.80 -3.11
CA ARG A 145 -0.64 27.94 -1.91
C ARG A 145 0.50 26.94 -1.98
N LEU A 146 0.74 26.32 -3.14
CA LEU A 146 1.82 25.34 -3.28
C LEU A 146 3.19 26.00 -3.09
N ARG A 147 3.42 27.17 -3.72
CA ARG A 147 4.65 27.96 -3.52
C ARG A 147 4.81 28.45 -2.08
N TRP A 148 3.73 28.90 -1.44
CA TRP A 148 3.76 29.37 -0.05
C TRP A 148 4.02 28.21 0.92
N LEU A 149 3.49 27.02 0.64
CA LEU A 149 3.77 25.80 1.41
C LEU A 149 5.25 25.40 1.29
N THR A 150 5.84 25.46 0.09
CA THR A 150 7.29 25.23 -0.09
C THR A 150 8.13 26.25 0.70
N ILE A 151 7.77 27.53 0.63
CA ILE A 151 8.44 28.60 1.40
C ILE A 151 8.29 28.37 2.91
N PHE A 152 7.10 28.00 3.36
CA PHE A 152 6.82 27.69 4.76
C PHE A 152 7.64 26.49 5.25
N LEU A 153 7.72 25.40 4.47
CA LEU A 153 8.53 24.24 4.82
C LEU A 153 10.02 24.58 4.88
N ARG A 154 10.54 25.40 3.96
CA ARG A 154 11.93 25.91 3.99
C ARG A 154 12.21 26.75 5.24
N LEU A 155 11.30 27.67 5.57
CA LEU A 155 11.39 28.49 6.78
C LEU A 155 11.30 27.63 8.05
N PHE A 156 10.37 26.68 8.09
CA PHE A 156 10.19 25.80 9.23
C PHE A 156 11.40 24.89 9.44
N ASN A 157 12.02 24.37 8.37
CA ASN A 157 13.25 23.58 8.47
C ASN A 157 14.42 24.38 9.08
N PHE A 158 14.47 25.70 8.84
CA PHE A 158 15.46 26.59 9.43
C PHE A 158 15.11 27.01 10.88
N VAL A 159 13.83 27.24 11.15
CA VAL A 159 13.33 27.73 12.46
C VAL A 159 13.23 26.59 13.49
N TYR A 160 12.89 25.37 13.07
CA TYR A 160 12.70 24.21 13.94
C TYR A 160 13.94 23.84 14.78
N PRO A 161 15.17 23.80 14.23
CA PRO A 161 16.39 23.64 15.03
C PRO A 161 16.54 24.72 16.10
N GLY A 162 16.24 25.99 15.77
CA GLY A 162 16.30 27.11 16.70
C GLY A 162 15.24 27.02 17.81
N LEU A 163 14.01 26.64 17.47
CA LEU A 163 12.95 26.37 18.45
C LEU A 163 13.31 25.21 19.38
N ARG A 164 13.87 24.12 18.84
CA ARG A 164 14.33 22.97 19.63
C ARG A 164 15.46 23.36 20.58
N LEU A 165 16.41 24.17 20.11
CA LEU A 165 17.55 24.64 20.90
C LEU A 165 17.09 25.63 21.98
N GLY A 166 16.15 26.51 21.66
CA GLY A 166 15.49 27.39 22.63
C GLY A 166 14.72 26.61 23.70
N LEU A 167 13.93 25.61 23.30
CA LEU A 167 13.20 24.74 24.22
C LEU A 167 14.15 23.93 25.12
N TRP A 168 15.25 23.43 24.55
CA TRP A 168 16.30 22.75 25.30
C TRP A 168 17.03 23.67 26.29
N LEU A 169 17.33 24.91 25.89
CA LEU A 169 17.92 25.91 26.78
C LEU A 169 16.97 26.28 27.92
N ILE A 170 15.69 26.51 27.62
CA ILE A 170 14.65 26.80 28.64
C ILE A 170 14.56 25.64 29.63
N LEU A 171 14.47 24.40 29.14
CA LEU A 171 14.40 23.21 29.99
C LEU A 171 15.70 22.98 30.79
N SER A 172 16.86 23.35 30.24
CA SER A 172 18.16 23.25 30.93
C SER A 172 18.35 24.35 31.98
N PHE A 173 17.75 25.53 31.79
CA PHE A 173 17.76 26.63 32.75
C PHE A 173 16.76 26.41 33.90
N VAL A 174 15.61 25.81 33.60
CA VAL A 174 14.54 25.54 34.58
C VAL A 174 14.79 24.22 35.33
N GLY A 175 15.53 23.28 34.74
CA GLY A 175 15.85 21.96 35.31
C GLY A 175 16.54 21.95 36.68
N PRO A 176 17.51 22.85 36.99
CA PRO A 176 18.14 22.93 38.31
C PRO A 176 17.20 23.38 39.44
N PHE A 177 16.13 24.10 39.12
CA PHE A 177 15.19 24.67 40.11
C PHE A 177 14.01 23.75 40.44
N LEU A 178 13.80 22.66 39.70
CA LEU A 178 12.64 21.77 39.87
C LEU A 178 13.11 20.32 40.10
N ARG A 179 13.36 19.94 41.36
CA ARG A 179 13.70 18.56 41.76
C ARG A 179 12.43 17.74 42.02
N GLY A 180 12.10 16.76 41.16
CA GLY A 180 11.04 15.78 41.42
C GLY A 180 10.87 14.68 40.35
N ARG A 181 10.47 13.47 40.76
CA ARG A 181 10.25 12.28 39.90
C ARG A 181 9.28 12.52 38.73
N PHE A 182 8.39 13.50 38.83
CA PHE A 182 7.41 13.88 37.81
C PHE A 182 8.06 14.48 36.54
N LEU A 183 9.23 15.12 36.68
CA LEU A 183 9.93 15.77 35.56
C LEU A 183 10.82 14.84 34.75
N GLN A 184 11.27 13.69 35.30
CA GLN A 184 11.86 12.65 34.45
C GLN A 184 10.83 12.13 33.44
N SER A 185 9.58 11.98 33.87
CA SER A 185 8.46 11.65 33.01
C SER A 185 8.18 12.78 32.02
N ALA A 186 8.15 14.04 32.44
CA ALA A 186 7.95 15.19 31.52
C ALA A 186 9.12 15.42 30.54
N TRP A 187 10.36 15.10 30.92
CA TRP A 187 11.54 15.10 30.04
C TRP A 187 11.52 13.94 29.03
N LYS A 188 11.01 12.77 29.44
CA LYS A 188 10.70 11.67 28.53
C LYS A 188 9.55 12.04 27.59
N LEU A 189 8.51 12.69 28.12
CA LEU A 189 7.34 13.17 27.39
C LEU A 189 7.72 14.28 26.40
N SER A 190 8.64 15.18 26.74
CA SER A 190 9.09 16.25 25.83
C SER A 190 9.88 15.67 24.65
N LYS A 191 10.69 14.62 24.86
CA LYS A 191 11.29 13.86 23.75
C LYS A 191 10.24 13.18 22.86
N GLN A 192 9.14 12.70 23.43
CA GLN A 192 8.01 12.14 22.66
C GLN A 192 7.19 13.23 21.94
N ILE A 193 6.94 14.39 22.56
CA ILE A 193 6.17 15.50 21.98
C ILE A 193 6.93 16.20 20.85
N VAL A 194 8.26 16.22 20.90
CA VAL A 194 9.13 16.78 19.83
C VAL A 194 9.18 15.87 18.59
N THR A 195 8.68 14.64 18.68
CA THR A 195 8.56 13.73 17.52
C THR A 195 7.08 13.34 17.38
N PRO A 196 6.21 14.22 16.84
CA PRO A 196 4.78 13.89 16.71
C PRO A 196 4.55 12.54 16.00
N PRO A 197 3.44 11.84 16.25
CA PRO A 197 3.05 10.64 15.50
C PRO A 197 2.99 10.87 13.97
N LEU A 198 2.70 12.12 13.59
CA LEU A 198 2.78 12.62 12.21
C LEU A 198 4.20 12.58 11.62
N VAL A 199 5.26 12.68 12.43
CA VAL A 199 6.66 12.56 12.01
C VAL A 199 6.99 11.11 11.63
N ASN A 200 6.51 10.14 12.41
CA ASN A 200 6.68 8.72 12.08
C ASN A 200 5.91 8.40 10.80
N TYR A 201 4.68 8.93 10.67
CA TYR A 201 3.87 8.74 9.48
C TYR A 201 4.48 9.34 8.21
N VAL A 202 4.87 10.61 8.23
CA VAL A 202 5.47 11.25 7.07
C VAL A 202 6.89 10.71 6.83
N GLY A 203 7.58 10.28 7.88
CA GLY A 203 8.91 9.68 7.81
C GLY A 203 8.94 8.35 7.07
N ASP A 204 8.03 7.42 7.34
CA ASP A 204 8.01 6.13 6.64
C ASP A 204 7.57 6.29 5.17
N VAL A 205 6.59 7.16 4.90
CA VAL A 205 6.21 7.52 3.51
C VAL A 205 7.41 8.13 2.79
N ALA A 206 8.18 9.00 3.45
CA ALA A 206 9.39 9.57 2.89
C ALA A 206 10.47 8.51 2.65
N ILE A 207 10.80 7.66 3.63
CA ILE A 207 11.81 6.60 3.49
C ILE A 207 11.49 5.70 2.30
N TYR A 208 10.22 5.31 2.15
CA TYR A 208 9.81 4.40 1.09
C TYR A 208 9.68 5.09 -0.28
N SER A 209 9.25 6.35 -0.31
CA SER A 209 9.03 7.10 -1.56
C SER A 209 10.31 7.79 -2.07
N ILE A 210 11.36 7.94 -1.25
CA ILE A 210 12.66 8.45 -1.70
C ILE A 210 13.32 7.40 -2.58
N THR A 211 13.33 7.65 -3.88
CA THR A 211 13.96 6.79 -4.90
C THR A 211 15.42 7.15 -5.19
N ASP A 212 15.99 8.14 -4.49
CA ASP A 212 17.38 8.57 -4.69
C ASP A 212 18.37 7.48 -4.25
N ARG A 213 19.09 6.93 -5.24
CA ARG A 213 20.03 5.81 -5.07
C ARG A 213 21.24 6.13 -4.21
N LYS A 214 21.47 7.41 -3.91
CA LYS A 214 22.61 7.86 -3.08
C LYS A 214 22.30 7.80 -1.59
N LEU A 215 21.05 7.62 -1.19
CA LEU A 215 20.62 7.67 0.20
C LEU A 215 20.48 6.27 0.82
N PRO A 216 20.72 6.13 2.14
CA PRO A 216 20.60 4.83 2.85
C PRO A 216 19.19 4.21 2.75
N TYR A 217 18.17 5.00 2.41
CA TYR A 217 16.78 4.58 2.30
C TYR A 217 16.51 3.58 1.19
N GLN A 218 17.28 3.59 0.09
CA GLN A 218 17.13 2.57 -0.96
C GLN A 218 17.40 1.16 -0.42
N LYS A 219 18.41 1.01 0.45
CA LYS A 219 18.73 -0.29 1.08
C LYS A 219 17.59 -0.76 1.96
N ILE A 220 16.96 0.16 2.69
CA ILE A 220 15.81 -0.14 3.55
C ILE A 220 14.61 -0.57 2.69
N ARG A 221 14.26 0.18 1.64
CA ARG A 221 13.19 -0.21 0.71
C ARG A 221 13.48 -1.57 0.07
N GLN A 222 14.70 -1.79 -0.40
CA GLN A 222 15.09 -3.07 -0.99
C GLN A 222 14.98 -4.22 0.02
N GLN A 223 15.38 -4.00 1.27
CA GLN A 223 15.23 -4.99 2.34
C GLN A 223 13.76 -5.30 2.60
N ILE A 224 12.90 -4.29 2.71
CA ILE A 224 11.45 -4.46 2.92
C ILE A 224 10.82 -5.29 1.79
N VAL A 225 11.09 -4.93 0.53
CA VAL A 225 10.52 -5.65 -0.62
C VAL A 225 11.10 -7.08 -0.71
N THR A 226 12.39 -7.27 -0.42
CA THR A 226 13.02 -8.60 -0.44
C THR A 226 12.47 -9.53 0.65
N GLU A 227 12.28 -9.01 1.87
CA GLU A 227 11.68 -9.79 2.96
C GLU A 227 10.21 -10.09 2.70
N SER A 228 9.45 -9.12 2.18
CA SER A 228 8.06 -9.32 1.73
C SER A 228 7.98 -10.44 0.68
N LEU A 229 8.86 -10.41 -0.33
CA LEU A 229 8.92 -11.44 -1.36
C LEU A 229 9.34 -12.81 -0.81
N THR A 230 10.23 -12.84 0.18
CA THR A 230 10.68 -14.08 0.83
C THR A 230 9.51 -14.73 1.57
N LEU A 231 8.72 -13.94 2.30
CA LEU A 231 7.52 -14.42 2.98
C LEU A 231 6.46 -14.90 1.98
N LEU A 232 6.17 -14.13 0.93
CA LEU A 232 5.25 -14.54 -0.13
C LEU A 232 5.65 -15.89 -0.73
N LYS A 233 6.92 -16.09 -1.07
CA LYS A 233 7.43 -17.37 -1.59
C LYS A 233 7.30 -18.51 -0.58
N ALA A 234 7.45 -18.23 0.71
CA ALA A 234 7.27 -19.23 1.76
C ALA A 234 5.80 -19.67 1.88
N ILE A 235 4.86 -18.72 1.81
CA ILE A 235 3.41 -18.98 1.80
C ILE A 235 3.03 -19.81 0.55
N LEU A 236 3.51 -19.41 -0.64
CA LEU A 236 3.23 -20.13 -1.88
C LEU A 236 3.70 -21.60 -1.85
N LYS A 237 4.82 -21.86 -1.17
CA LYS A 237 5.44 -23.19 -1.04
C LYS A 237 4.97 -23.96 0.20
N ASP A 238 4.01 -23.43 0.95
CA ASP A 238 3.49 -24.08 2.15
C ASP A 238 2.73 -25.37 1.79
N LYS A 239 3.38 -26.51 2.00
CA LYS A 239 2.81 -27.83 1.70
C LYS A 239 1.74 -28.26 2.70
N GLN A 240 1.77 -27.72 3.92
CA GLN A 240 0.82 -28.11 4.97
C GLN A 240 -0.54 -27.49 4.70
N ALA A 241 -0.56 -26.20 4.37
CA ALA A 241 -1.79 -25.53 3.96
C ALA A 241 -2.19 -25.95 2.53
N ASN A 242 -1.20 -26.04 1.62
CA ASN A 242 -1.40 -26.28 0.19
C ASN A 242 -2.47 -25.36 -0.40
N TYR A 243 -2.21 -24.05 -0.39
CA TYR A 243 -3.15 -23.05 -0.91
C TYR A 243 -3.46 -23.27 -2.39
N ASP A 244 -4.72 -23.09 -2.74
CA ASP A 244 -5.20 -23.01 -4.11
C ASP A 244 -5.02 -21.60 -4.66
N GLN A 245 -5.14 -20.60 -3.78
CA GLN A 245 -4.97 -19.19 -4.12
C GLN A 245 -4.27 -18.39 -3.01
N VAL A 246 -3.46 -17.43 -3.43
CA VAL A 246 -2.81 -16.42 -2.59
C VAL A 246 -3.20 -15.04 -3.12
N ILE A 247 -3.66 -14.18 -2.22
CA ILE A 247 -4.14 -12.83 -2.52
C ILE A 247 -3.33 -11.86 -1.66
N LEU A 248 -2.65 -10.92 -2.31
CA LEU A 248 -1.97 -9.85 -1.59
C LEU A 248 -2.96 -8.75 -1.30
N ALA A 249 -2.98 -8.22 -0.08
CA ALA A 249 -3.76 -7.03 0.24
C ALA A 249 -2.89 -5.99 0.94
N GLY A 250 -2.84 -4.79 0.37
CA GLY A 250 -2.03 -3.69 0.89
C GLY A 250 -2.89 -2.47 1.22
N HIS A 251 -2.76 -1.97 2.45
CA HIS A 251 -3.36 -0.71 2.88
C HIS A 251 -2.34 0.42 2.80
N SER A 252 -2.73 1.60 2.30
CA SER A 252 -1.86 2.78 2.32
C SER A 252 -0.50 2.47 1.68
N LEU A 253 0.63 2.78 2.31
CA LEU A 253 1.97 2.42 1.81
C LEU A 253 2.18 0.91 1.62
N GLY A 254 1.48 0.06 2.37
CA GLY A 254 1.50 -1.39 2.19
C GLY A 254 1.02 -1.82 0.80
N SER A 255 0.15 -1.03 0.14
CA SER A 255 -0.22 -1.26 -1.27
C SER A 255 0.96 -1.08 -2.22
N CYS A 256 1.86 -0.14 -1.94
CA CYS A 256 3.08 0.08 -2.71
C CYS A 256 4.06 -1.06 -2.51
N ILE A 257 4.22 -1.53 -1.26
CA ILE A 257 5.02 -2.71 -0.95
C ILE A 257 4.47 -3.95 -1.66
N ALA A 258 3.16 -4.18 -1.63
CA ALA A 258 2.53 -5.31 -2.32
C ALA A 258 2.80 -5.27 -3.84
N TYR A 259 2.60 -4.11 -4.47
CA TYR A 259 2.88 -3.91 -5.88
C TYR A 259 4.37 -4.12 -6.21
N ASP A 260 5.27 -3.52 -5.44
CA ASP A 260 6.72 -3.64 -5.65
C ASP A 260 7.23 -5.07 -5.42
N THR A 261 6.63 -5.81 -4.49
CA THR A 261 6.88 -7.24 -4.27
C THR A 261 6.50 -8.08 -5.49
N LEU A 262 5.34 -7.82 -6.10
CA LEU A 262 4.94 -8.50 -7.33
C LEU A 262 5.80 -8.10 -8.53
N ASN A 263 6.18 -6.83 -8.64
CA ASN A 263 7.09 -6.35 -9.68
C ASN A 263 8.47 -7.03 -9.55
N LEU A 264 9.02 -7.14 -8.34
CA LEU A 264 10.27 -7.86 -8.07
C LEU A 264 10.14 -9.36 -8.40
N LEU A 265 8.99 -9.96 -8.10
CA LEU A 265 8.71 -11.35 -8.47
C LEU A 265 8.71 -11.54 -10.01
N CYS A 266 8.16 -10.60 -10.78
CA CYS A 266 8.21 -10.64 -12.25
C CYS A 266 9.66 -10.54 -12.77
N ILE A 267 10.49 -9.70 -12.16
CA ILE A 267 11.93 -9.60 -12.50
C ILE A 267 12.63 -10.93 -12.24
N GLU A 268 12.47 -11.50 -11.03
CA GLU A 268 13.11 -12.78 -10.69
C GLU A 268 12.64 -13.95 -11.56
N ALA A 269 11.34 -13.98 -11.89
CA ALA A 269 10.78 -15.00 -12.76
C ALA A 269 11.34 -14.93 -14.19
N SER A 270 11.66 -13.71 -14.67
CA SER A 270 12.28 -13.47 -15.98
C SER A 270 13.74 -13.90 -16.01
N LEU A 271 14.48 -13.69 -14.92
CA LEU A 271 15.88 -14.14 -14.80
C LEU A 271 16.03 -15.66 -14.75
N SER A 272 15.00 -16.36 -14.28
CA SER A 272 15.05 -17.79 -14.00
C SER A 272 14.06 -18.57 -14.87
N GLN A 273 14.13 -18.45 -16.21
CA GLN A 273 13.23 -19.14 -17.16
C GLN A 273 13.11 -20.67 -16.90
N ALA A 274 14.15 -21.32 -16.35
CA ALA A 274 14.12 -22.74 -15.96
C ALA A 274 13.37 -23.03 -14.63
N GLN A 275 13.17 -22.03 -13.77
CA GLN A 275 12.56 -22.16 -12.43
C GLN A 275 11.16 -21.53 -12.33
N THR A 276 10.57 -21.01 -13.41
CA THR A 276 9.25 -20.36 -13.36
C THR A 276 8.15 -21.29 -12.81
N LYS A 277 8.22 -22.61 -13.07
CA LYS A 277 7.32 -23.61 -12.44
C LYS A 277 7.52 -23.75 -10.92
N SER A 278 8.73 -23.49 -10.41
CA SER A 278 9.10 -23.56 -8.98
C SER A 278 8.54 -22.38 -8.17
N LEU A 279 8.21 -21.27 -8.82
CA LEU A 279 7.69 -20.07 -8.17
C LEU A 279 6.17 -20.11 -7.93
N LEU A 280 5.46 -21.12 -8.46
CA LEU A 280 4.02 -21.33 -8.24
C LEU A 280 3.18 -20.07 -8.51
N LEU A 281 3.57 -19.29 -9.52
CA LEU A 281 2.94 -17.99 -9.87
C LEU A 281 1.44 -18.12 -10.17
N ASN A 282 1.01 -19.29 -10.65
CA ASN A 282 -0.39 -19.63 -10.90
C ASN A 282 -1.25 -19.65 -9.62
N LYS A 283 -0.65 -19.77 -8.44
CA LYS A 283 -1.38 -19.66 -7.17
C LYS A 283 -1.64 -18.20 -6.79
N ILE A 284 -0.92 -17.22 -7.33
CA ILE A 284 -1.20 -15.81 -7.07
C ILE A 284 -2.39 -15.39 -7.92
N GLN A 285 -3.53 -15.12 -7.27
CA GLN A 285 -4.81 -14.89 -7.95
C GLN A 285 -5.34 -13.47 -7.75
N GLY A 286 -4.83 -12.72 -6.76
CA GLY A 286 -5.37 -11.41 -6.43
C GLY A 286 -4.36 -10.42 -5.89
N LEU A 287 -4.60 -9.15 -6.21
CA LEU A 287 -4.01 -7.98 -5.57
C LEU A 287 -5.14 -7.05 -5.13
N ILE A 288 -5.20 -6.75 -3.85
CA ILE A 288 -6.15 -5.81 -3.27
C ILE A 288 -5.36 -4.59 -2.79
N THR A 289 -5.68 -3.42 -3.31
CA THR A 289 -5.10 -2.16 -2.85
C THR A 289 -6.21 -1.29 -2.27
N PHE A 290 -5.97 -0.64 -1.15
CA PHE A 290 -6.96 0.24 -0.55
C PHE A 290 -6.30 1.33 0.27
N GLY A 291 -6.89 2.54 0.26
CA GLY A 291 -6.18 3.71 0.77
C GLY A 291 -4.90 4.03 -0.03
N SER A 292 -4.78 3.56 -1.28
CA SER A 292 -3.49 3.44 -1.96
C SER A 292 -2.91 4.77 -2.47
N PRO A 293 -1.63 5.08 -2.20
CA PRO A 293 -0.93 6.20 -2.81
C PRO A 293 -0.20 5.84 -4.12
N LEU A 294 -0.40 4.64 -4.69
CA LEU A 294 0.38 4.13 -5.82
C LEU A 294 0.49 5.12 -6.99
N ASP A 295 -0.62 5.69 -7.44
CA ASP A 295 -0.62 6.71 -8.49
C ASP A 295 0.18 7.95 -8.11
N LYS A 296 -0.03 8.46 -6.89
CA LYS A 296 0.73 9.63 -6.40
C LYS A 296 2.23 9.34 -6.35
N ILE A 297 2.62 8.12 -5.97
CA ILE A 297 4.02 7.68 -6.01
C ILE A 297 4.53 7.61 -7.45
N ALA A 298 3.77 7.03 -8.36
CA ALA A 298 4.13 6.96 -9.77
C ALA A 298 4.31 8.36 -10.40
N PHE A 299 3.43 9.32 -10.08
CA PHE A 299 3.46 10.67 -10.63
C PHE A 299 4.52 11.58 -9.99
N PHE A 300 4.69 11.54 -8.66
CA PHE A 300 5.52 12.53 -7.95
C PHE A 300 6.87 12.00 -7.48
N PHE A 301 7.06 10.69 -7.37
CA PHE A 301 8.20 10.10 -6.68
C PHE A 301 9.01 9.10 -7.50
N ARG A 302 8.49 8.69 -8.66
CA ARG A 302 9.21 7.81 -9.56
C ARG A 302 10.49 8.49 -10.06
N GLU A 303 11.57 7.73 -10.11
CA GLU A 303 12.81 8.19 -10.73
C GLU A 303 12.52 8.46 -12.22
N VAL A 304 12.49 9.74 -12.62
CA VAL A 304 12.31 10.15 -14.01
C VAL A 304 13.67 10.44 -14.63
N ALA A 305 13.90 9.96 -15.85
CA ALA A 305 15.11 10.28 -16.59
C ALA A 305 15.10 11.76 -17.03
N GLN A 306 16.25 12.42 -17.05
CA GLN A 306 16.35 13.80 -17.53
C GLN A 306 16.10 13.88 -19.04
N GLU A 307 15.75 15.06 -19.55
CA GLU A 307 15.60 15.29 -20.99
C GLU A 307 16.84 14.80 -21.76
N GLY A 308 16.63 13.99 -22.79
CA GLY A 308 17.70 13.36 -23.59
C GLY A 308 18.23 12.02 -23.06
N GLN A 309 17.88 11.58 -21.85
CA GLN A 309 18.33 10.28 -21.28
C GLN A 309 17.42 9.09 -21.68
N TYR A 310 17.15 8.94 -22.98
CA TYR A 310 16.19 7.96 -23.51
C TYR A 310 16.53 6.50 -23.13
N ILE A 311 17.81 6.10 -23.10
CA ILE A 311 18.24 4.75 -22.69
C ILE A 311 17.88 4.49 -21.22
N ARG A 312 18.22 5.42 -20.33
CA ARG A 312 17.95 5.31 -18.89
C ARG A 312 16.45 5.26 -18.64
N GLN A 313 15.68 6.07 -19.35
CA GLN A 313 14.22 6.05 -19.25
C GLN A 313 13.66 4.68 -19.60
N ARG A 314 14.10 4.09 -20.72
CA ARG A 314 13.68 2.75 -21.12
C ARG A 314 14.03 1.67 -20.11
N ILE A 315 15.23 1.73 -19.53
CA ILE A 315 15.62 0.79 -18.46
C ILE A 315 14.68 0.94 -17.25
N LEU A 316 14.36 2.17 -16.85
CA LEU A 316 13.45 2.43 -15.73
C LEU A 316 12.00 2.01 -16.01
N GLU A 317 11.56 2.08 -17.27
CA GLU A 317 10.26 1.56 -17.72
C GLU A 317 10.23 0.03 -17.63
N HIS A 318 11.22 -0.67 -18.19
CA HIS A 318 11.30 -2.13 -18.15
C HIS A 318 11.34 -2.67 -16.72
N LEU A 319 12.12 -2.03 -15.84
CA LEU A 319 12.25 -2.43 -14.43
C LEU A 319 10.99 -2.19 -13.57
N ASN A 320 10.05 -1.36 -14.03
CA ASN A 320 8.79 -1.12 -13.33
C ASN A 320 7.63 -1.31 -14.32
N SER A 321 7.50 -2.53 -14.83
CA SER A 321 6.64 -2.88 -15.95
C SER A 321 5.34 -3.58 -15.55
N LEU A 322 5.12 -3.88 -14.27
CA LEU A 322 3.89 -4.53 -13.81
C LEU A 322 2.66 -3.67 -14.09
N ARG A 323 1.93 -3.97 -15.18
CA ARG A 323 0.66 -3.32 -15.57
C ARG A 323 0.71 -1.79 -15.57
N VAL A 324 1.81 -1.20 -16.01
CA VAL A 324 1.87 0.24 -16.26
C VAL A 324 1.28 0.52 -17.63
N LYS A 325 0.35 1.48 -17.74
CA LYS A 325 -0.29 1.77 -19.04
C LYS A 325 0.75 2.17 -20.10
N PRO A 326 0.64 1.65 -21.33
CA PRO A 326 1.57 1.99 -22.42
C PRO A 326 1.62 3.47 -22.77
N GLU A 327 0.56 4.24 -22.49
CA GLU A 327 0.47 5.69 -22.74
C GLU A 327 1.46 6.52 -21.93
N PHE A 328 1.88 6.02 -20.76
CA PHE A 328 2.94 6.62 -19.97
C PHE A 328 4.34 6.17 -20.38
N GLY A 329 4.45 5.18 -21.27
CA GLY A 329 5.71 4.76 -21.88
C GLY A 329 6.01 5.58 -23.13
N LEU A 330 7.24 6.09 -23.24
CA LEU A 330 7.65 6.74 -24.49
C LEU A 330 7.76 5.71 -25.62
N ARG A 331 7.50 6.09 -26.86
CA ARG A 331 7.86 5.27 -28.03
C ARG A 331 9.32 5.55 -28.39
N SER A 332 10.20 4.57 -28.18
CA SER A 332 11.60 4.60 -28.56
C SER A 332 11.82 3.62 -29.69
N SER A 333 12.64 4.00 -30.66
CA SER A 333 13.17 3.11 -31.69
C SER A 333 14.24 2.14 -31.15
N TYR A 334 14.79 2.41 -29.96
CA TYR A 334 15.81 1.60 -29.29
C TYR A 334 15.25 0.88 -28.06
N LEU A 335 15.81 -0.30 -27.76
CA LEU A 335 15.40 -1.17 -26.64
C LEU A 335 13.91 -1.57 -26.71
N THR A 336 13.44 -1.95 -27.89
CA THR A 336 12.05 -2.35 -28.12
C THR A 336 11.67 -3.67 -27.46
N ASN A 337 12.66 -4.55 -27.24
CA ASN A 337 12.45 -5.80 -26.53
C ASN A 337 12.57 -5.58 -25.02
N ASN A 338 11.49 -5.87 -24.27
CA ASN A 338 11.50 -5.83 -22.82
C ASN A 338 12.04 -7.17 -22.28
N PRO A 339 13.18 -7.20 -21.56
CA PRO A 339 13.72 -8.43 -21.01
C PRO A 339 12.91 -8.99 -19.82
N ILE A 340 11.93 -8.23 -19.30
CA ILE A 340 11.09 -8.63 -18.18
C ILE A 340 9.73 -9.08 -18.73
N GLU A 341 9.50 -10.39 -18.71
CA GLU A 341 8.23 -11.02 -19.05
C GLU A 341 7.40 -11.18 -17.78
N CYS A 342 6.41 -10.32 -17.55
CA CYS A 342 5.56 -10.43 -16.37
C CYS A 342 4.47 -11.49 -16.58
N LYS A 343 4.56 -12.63 -15.89
CA LYS A 343 3.62 -13.77 -16.01
C LYS A 343 2.53 -13.72 -14.93
N LEU A 344 2.01 -12.52 -14.68
CA LEU A 344 1.03 -12.21 -13.63
C LEU A 344 -0.24 -11.56 -14.21
N ASP A 345 -0.49 -11.68 -15.51
CA ASP A 345 -1.67 -11.11 -16.18
C ASP A 345 -2.99 -11.73 -15.69
N GLN A 346 -2.94 -12.94 -15.14
CA GLN A 346 -4.08 -13.61 -14.52
C GLN A 346 -4.54 -13.00 -13.19
N ILE A 347 -3.72 -12.17 -12.54
CA ILE A 347 -4.06 -11.60 -11.22
C ILE A 347 -5.27 -10.68 -11.37
N ARG A 348 -6.27 -10.85 -10.50
CA ARG A 348 -7.36 -9.89 -10.36
C ARG A 348 -6.94 -8.77 -9.42
N TRP A 349 -6.75 -7.57 -9.97
CA TRP A 349 -6.38 -6.40 -9.18
C TRP A 349 -7.62 -5.54 -8.91
N VAL A 350 -7.94 -5.34 -7.65
CA VAL A 350 -9.01 -4.43 -7.21
C VAL A 350 -8.43 -3.33 -6.34
N ASN A 351 -8.75 -2.08 -6.67
CA ASN A 351 -8.41 -0.91 -5.87
C ASN A 351 -9.66 -0.31 -5.23
N TYR A 352 -9.70 -0.27 -3.90
CA TYR A 352 -10.76 0.41 -3.15
C TYR A 352 -10.31 1.81 -2.74
N TYR A 353 -11.09 2.82 -3.10
CA TYR A 353 -10.78 4.21 -2.79
C TYR A 353 -12.01 4.94 -2.24
N HIS A 354 -11.78 6.06 -1.56
CA HIS A 354 -12.85 6.86 -0.96
C HIS A 354 -12.57 8.35 -1.21
N LEU A 355 -13.57 9.11 -1.66
CA LEU A 355 -13.39 10.54 -2.01
C LEU A 355 -13.00 11.43 -0.82
N LYS A 356 -13.23 10.96 0.40
CA LYS A 356 -12.83 11.63 1.66
C LYS A 356 -11.46 11.20 2.17
N ASP A 357 -10.83 10.20 1.56
CA ASP A 357 -9.47 9.80 1.87
C ASP A 357 -8.47 10.69 1.08
N PRO A 358 -7.57 11.44 1.76
CA PRO A 358 -6.61 12.31 1.11
C PRO A 358 -5.50 11.56 0.34
N ILE A 359 -5.31 10.28 0.61
CA ILE A 359 -4.22 9.44 0.09
C ILE A 359 -4.72 8.57 -1.04
N SER A 360 -5.89 7.96 -0.90
CA SER A 360 -6.47 7.15 -1.97
C SER A 360 -6.89 7.96 -3.19
N GLY A 361 -7.10 7.27 -4.29
CA GLY A 361 -7.74 7.76 -5.50
C GLY A 361 -7.98 6.61 -6.45
N HIS A 362 -8.61 6.94 -7.59
CA HIS A 362 -8.62 6.06 -8.74
C HIS A 362 -7.17 5.81 -9.19
N LEU A 363 -6.82 4.56 -9.49
CA LEU A 363 -5.51 4.21 -10.05
C LEU A 363 -5.58 4.30 -11.57
N ASP A 364 -5.18 5.44 -12.10
CA ASP A 364 -5.16 5.77 -13.53
C ASP A 364 -3.82 5.45 -14.18
N TYR A 365 -2.74 5.33 -13.41
CA TYR A 365 -1.42 5.04 -13.95
C TYR A 365 -1.27 3.59 -14.44
N TYR A 366 -2.09 2.69 -13.89
CA TYR A 366 -2.00 1.26 -14.09
C TYR A 366 -3.15 0.72 -14.94
N GLU A 367 -2.96 -0.42 -15.58
CA GLU A 367 -3.95 -1.08 -16.43
C GLU A 367 -4.50 -2.37 -15.81
N ASN A 368 -5.61 -2.86 -16.36
CA ASN A 368 -6.21 -4.15 -16.01
C ASN A 368 -6.46 -4.30 -14.49
N LEU A 369 -7.14 -3.31 -13.90
CA LEU A 369 -7.58 -3.31 -12.51
C LEU A 369 -8.98 -2.69 -12.37
N ASP A 370 -9.71 -3.11 -11.35
CA ASP A 370 -11.03 -2.59 -11.03
C ASP A 370 -10.93 -1.54 -9.92
N ASN A 371 -11.32 -0.30 -10.21
CA ASN A 371 -11.44 0.74 -9.19
C ASN A 371 -12.86 0.73 -8.59
N VAL A 372 -12.95 0.56 -7.27
CA VAL A 372 -14.22 0.51 -6.52
C VAL A 372 -14.27 1.67 -5.54
N GLU A 373 -15.24 2.57 -5.74
CA GLU A 373 -15.49 3.66 -4.80
C GLU A 373 -16.27 3.15 -3.58
N MET A 374 -15.69 3.34 -2.41
CA MET A 374 -16.32 3.09 -1.13
C MET A 374 -17.18 4.29 -0.73
N LYS A 375 -18.36 4.03 -0.13
CA LYS A 375 -19.38 5.06 0.15
C LYS A 375 -19.77 5.18 1.62
N TYR A 376 -18.95 4.66 2.54
CA TYR A 376 -19.19 4.78 3.97
C TYR A 376 -19.18 6.25 4.43
N GLN A 377 -19.93 6.56 5.49
CA GLN A 377 -19.95 7.91 6.03
C GLN A 377 -18.63 8.22 6.75
N ALA A 378 -17.87 9.17 6.23
CA ALA A 378 -16.61 9.61 6.83
C ALA A 378 -16.36 11.11 6.60
N SER A 379 -15.69 11.75 7.56
CA SER A 379 -15.09 13.05 7.34
C SER A 379 -13.86 12.94 6.43
N TRP A 380 -13.51 14.05 5.77
CA TRP A 380 -12.24 14.13 5.04
C TRP A 380 -11.05 13.91 6.00
N GLY A 381 -10.04 13.15 5.57
CA GLY A 381 -8.84 12.87 6.35
C GLY A 381 -8.77 11.43 6.87
N VAL A 382 -8.36 11.28 8.14
CA VAL A 382 -8.08 9.96 8.76
C VAL A 382 -9.30 9.04 8.78
N GLN A 383 -10.50 9.57 9.05
CA GLN A 383 -11.73 8.77 9.01
C GLN A 383 -11.98 8.20 7.61
N GLY A 384 -11.79 9.01 6.57
CA GLY A 384 -11.84 8.55 5.19
C GLY A 384 -10.78 7.49 4.90
N HIS A 385 -9.57 7.63 5.44
CA HIS A 385 -8.45 6.72 5.16
C HIS A 385 -8.48 5.38 5.91
N LEU A 386 -9.08 5.33 7.10
CA LEU A 386 -9.17 4.13 7.92
C LEU A 386 -10.54 3.43 7.83
N GLY A 387 -11.56 4.11 7.32
CA GLY A 387 -12.93 3.57 7.28
C GLY A 387 -13.11 2.28 6.47
N TYR A 388 -12.21 1.97 5.53
CA TYR A 388 -12.22 0.71 4.77
C TYR A 388 -12.24 -0.52 5.69
N TRP A 389 -11.49 -0.48 6.80
CA TRP A 389 -11.35 -1.58 7.73
C TRP A 389 -12.65 -1.93 8.46
N SER A 390 -13.59 -1.00 8.54
CA SER A 390 -14.85 -1.20 9.26
C SER A 390 -16.09 -1.24 8.36
N ASP A 391 -15.95 -1.00 7.05
CA ASP A 391 -17.09 -1.03 6.12
C ASP A 391 -17.43 -2.47 5.70
N PRO A 392 -18.63 -3.00 5.99
CA PRO A 392 -19.03 -4.34 5.57
C PRO A 392 -18.98 -4.56 4.06
N ASN A 393 -19.28 -3.52 3.27
CA ASN A 393 -19.28 -3.60 1.81
C ASN A 393 -17.88 -3.94 1.25
N PHE A 394 -16.81 -3.57 1.97
CA PHE A 394 -15.44 -3.92 1.63
C PHE A 394 -15.25 -5.44 1.66
N TYR A 395 -15.63 -6.08 2.77
CA TYR A 395 -15.49 -7.51 3.00
C TYR A 395 -16.43 -8.33 2.12
N GLU A 396 -17.66 -7.85 1.91
CA GLU A 396 -18.60 -8.43 0.97
C GLU A 396 -18.01 -8.47 -0.45
N ASN A 397 -17.52 -7.33 -0.94
CA ASN A 397 -16.94 -7.26 -2.28
C ASN A 397 -15.71 -8.18 -2.43
N ILE A 398 -14.84 -8.24 -1.42
CA ILE A 398 -13.70 -9.17 -1.38
C ILE A 398 -14.18 -10.62 -1.42
N ALA A 399 -15.18 -11.00 -0.62
CA ALA A 399 -15.69 -12.37 -0.59
C ALA A 399 -16.31 -12.78 -1.92
N HIS A 400 -17.11 -11.90 -2.53
CA HIS A 400 -17.72 -12.12 -3.84
C HIS A 400 -16.68 -12.31 -4.93
N ARG A 401 -15.64 -11.49 -4.95
CA ARG A 401 -14.60 -11.57 -5.98
C ARG A 401 -13.70 -12.77 -5.76
N PHE A 402 -13.23 -13.02 -4.54
CA PHE A 402 -12.12 -13.95 -4.32
C PHE A 402 -12.51 -15.26 -3.65
N LEU A 403 -13.53 -15.27 -2.80
CA LEU A 403 -13.83 -16.42 -1.95
C LEU A 403 -14.95 -17.30 -2.50
N TYR A 404 -15.93 -16.74 -3.21
CA TYR A 404 -17.07 -17.50 -3.73
C TYR A 404 -16.91 -18.00 -5.18
N VAL A 405 -15.90 -17.50 -5.90
CA VAL A 405 -15.62 -17.89 -7.29
C VAL A 405 -14.93 -19.25 -7.34
N SER A 406 -15.35 -20.14 -8.24
CA SER A 406 -14.66 -21.41 -8.48
C SER A 406 -13.52 -21.20 -9.48
N ASN A 407 -12.32 -21.70 -9.17
CA ASN A 407 -11.17 -21.65 -10.09
C ASN A 407 -11.31 -22.59 -11.31
N LYS A 408 -12.44 -23.28 -11.48
CA LYS A 408 -12.76 -23.98 -12.74
C LYS A 408 -13.38 -22.94 -13.68
N GLY A 409 -12.67 -22.68 -14.78
CA GLY A 409 -13.03 -21.65 -15.74
C GLY A 409 -14.50 -21.74 -16.14
N ASP A 410 -15.24 -20.70 -15.83
CA ASP A 410 -16.52 -20.38 -16.43
C ASP A 410 -16.62 -18.85 -16.52
N GLU A 411 -16.57 -18.42 -17.77
CA GLU A 411 -17.40 -17.38 -18.38
C GLU A 411 -18.41 -16.70 -17.44
N ASN A 412 -18.20 -15.40 -17.17
CA ASN A 412 -19.08 -14.33 -17.65
C ASN A 412 -18.75 -12.99 -16.95
N GLN A 413 -18.19 -12.09 -17.75
CA GLN A 413 -18.03 -10.66 -17.49
C GLN A 413 -19.36 -9.87 -17.55
N GLU A 414 -20.53 -10.51 -17.49
CA GLU A 414 -21.80 -9.85 -17.82
C GLU A 414 -22.57 -9.18 -16.66
N PHE A 415 -22.10 -9.24 -15.41
CA PHE A 415 -22.92 -8.74 -14.27
C PHE A 415 -22.58 -7.36 -13.69
N ILE A 416 -21.68 -6.58 -14.29
CA ILE A 416 -21.36 -5.22 -13.76
C ILE A 416 -21.74 -4.08 -14.72
N GLN A 417 -22.13 -4.36 -15.96
CA GLN A 417 -22.39 -3.29 -16.95
C GLN A 417 -23.82 -2.72 -16.99
N GLN A 418 -24.71 -3.13 -16.07
CA GLN A 418 -26.12 -2.67 -16.07
C GLN A 418 -26.48 -1.55 -15.08
N ALA A 419 -25.51 -0.97 -14.35
CA ALA A 419 -25.82 0.08 -13.37
C ALA A 419 -25.67 1.53 -13.88
N ASP A 420 -25.07 1.78 -15.05
CA ASP A 420 -24.66 3.15 -15.46
C ASP A 420 -25.31 3.72 -16.73
N TYR A 421 -26.41 3.14 -17.22
CA TYR A 421 -27.24 3.78 -18.25
C TYR A 421 -28.71 3.86 -17.83
N SER A 422 -28.97 4.67 -16.80
CA SER A 422 -30.29 5.21 -16.51
C SER A 422 -30.16 6.37 -15.52
N LYS A 423 -29.85 7.56 -16.03
CA LYS A 423 -30.48 8.84 -15.67
C LYS A 423 -29.73 10.03 -16.29
N ALA A 424 -30.44 10.71 -17.20
CA ALA A 424 -30.39 12.13 -17.57
C ALA A 424 -29.08 12.71 -18.10
#